data_AF-A0A0F9J4T0-F1
#
_entry.id   AF-A0A0F9J4T0-F1
#
_cell.length_a   1.000
_cell.length_b   1.000
_cell.length_c   1.000
_cell.angle_alpha   90.00
_cell.angle_beta   90.00
_cell.angle_gamma   90.00
#
_symmetry.space_group_name_H-M   'P 1'
#
loop_
_entity.id
_entity.type
_entity.pdbx_description
1 polymer ?
#
loop_
_entity_poly.entity_id
_entity_poly.type
_entity_poly.pdbx_seq_one_letter_code
_entity_poly.pdbx_strand_id
1 'polypeptide(L)'
;MNKAVFADLDGTLINTKSGKTFPENIKDWVLDLTVLDTMYAYMFKNLIGTLCIVSNQGGVESGYITRDEVMAKLSNIKLAIEEYFLDKYSYNLKIDFAASFTNDPTDFMRKPNPGLGYKLAIANNLVLSQCIMIG
;
A
#
# COMPACT_ATOMS: atom_id res chain seq x y z
N MET A 1 14.27 -3.25 16.87
CA MET A 1 13.43 -4.37 16.35
C MET A 1 12.69 -3.86 15.13
N ASN A 2 12.71 -4.61 14.04
CA ASN A 2 12.19 -4.15 12.75
C ASN A 2 10.72 -4.51 12.61
N LYS A 3 9.87 -3.49 12.63
CA LYS A 3 8.41 -3.59 12.48
C LYS A 3 7.93 -2.57 11.47
N ALA A 4 6.80 -2.86 10.84
CA ALA A 4 6.16 -2.00 9.87
C ALA A 4 4.65 -1.98 10.10
N VAL A 5 3.99 -0.97 9.54
CA VAL A 5 2.57 -1.04 9.23
C VAL A 5 2.44 -1.64 7.84
N PHE A 6 1.67 -2.71 7.71
CA PHE A 6 1.20 -3.20 6.42
C PHE A 6 -0.15 -2.55 6.11
N ALA A 7 -0.39 -2.22 4.85
CA ALA A 7 -1.64 -1.63 4.43
C ALA A 7 -2.13 -2.21 3.10
N ASP A 8 -3.44 -2.43 2.97
CA ASP A 8 -4.06 -2.44 1.66
C ASP A 8 -3.99 -1.02 1.04
N LEU A 9 -4.24 -0.93 -0.26
CA LEU A 9 -4.17 0.29 -1.02
C LEU A 9 -5.56 0.87 -1.32
N ASP A 10 -6.28 0.25 -2.25
CA ASP A 10 -7.55 0.74 -2.77
C ASP A 10 -8.66 0.50 -1.73
N GLY A 11 -9.32 1.58 -1.28
CA GLY A 11 -10.31 1.55 -0.20
C GLY A 11 -9.72 1.66 1.22
N THR A 12 -8.40 1.80 1.35
CA THR A 12 -7.71 1.95 2.64
C THR A 12 -6.83 3.20 2.68
N LEU A 13 -5.78 3.25 1.86
CA LEU A 13 -4.89 4.42 1.79
C LEU A 13 -5.34 5.42 0.74
N ILE A 14 -6.05 4.94 -0.29
CA ILE A 14 -6.62 5.78 -1.34
C ILE A 14 -8.06 5.41 -1.60
N ASN A 15 -8.83 6.40 -2.05
CA ASN A 15 -10.16 6.23 -2.61
C ASN A 15 -10.18 6.72 -4.06
N THR A 16 -11.15 6.29 -4.86
CA THR A 16 -11.36 6.86 -6.19
C THR A 16 -11.75 8.33 -6.06
N LYS A 17 -11.15 9.20 -6.86
CA LYS A 17 -11.50 10.62 -6.89
C LYS A 17 -12.91 10.84 -7.47
N SER A 18 -13.33 9.98 -8.39
CA SER A 18 -14.66 9.96 -8.99
C SER A 18 -15.78 9.50 -8.04
N GLY A 19 -15.44 8.84 -6.92
CA GLY A 19 -16.39 8.21 -6.00
C GLY A 19 -17.00 6.90 -6.51
N LYS A 20 -16.54 6.38 -7.65
CA LYS A 20 -17.00 5.09 -8.20
C LYS A 20 -16.32 3.91 -7.52
N THR A 21 -16.93 2.73 -7.60
CA THR A 21 -16.31 1.50 -7.07
C THR A 21 -15.00 1.14 -7.79
N PHE A 22 -14.92 1.42 -9.10
CA PHE A 22 -13.73 1.16 -9.91
C PHE A 22 -13.17 2.47 -10.47
N PRO A 23 -11.83 2.62 -10.54
CA PRO A 23 -11.21 3.83 -11.06
C PRO A 23 -11.48 4.00 -12.55
N GLU A 24 -11.76 5.23 -12.97
CA GLU A 24 -12.00 5.55 -14.39
C GLU A 24 -10.71 5.56 -15.22
N ASN A 25 -9.57 5.83 -14.58
CA ASN A 25 -8.24 5.80 -15.17
C ASN A 25 -7.16 5.74 -14.07
N ILE A 26 -5.90 5.63 -14.48
CA ILE A 26 -4.72 5.54 -13.59
C ILE A 26 -4.57 6.73 -12.61
N LYS A 27 -5.15 7.89 -12.91
CA LYS A 27 -5.11 9.10 -12.08
C LYS A 27 -6.35 9.27 -11.20
N ASP A 28 -7.32 8.36 -11.29
CA ASP A 28 -8.55 8.41 -10.51
C ASP A 28 -8.33 7.86 -9.08
N TRP A 29 -7.52 8.58 -8.31
CA TRP A 29 -7.27 8.29 -6.92
C TRP A 29 -7.05 9.57 -6.12
N VAL A 30 -7.34 9.51 -4.83
CA VAL A 30 -7.04 10.54 -3.84
C VAL A 30 -6.64 9.86 -2.53
N LEU A 31 -5.67 10.43 -1.81
CA LEU A 31 -5.26 9.93 -0.50
C LEU A 31 -6.42 10.03 0.51
N ASP A 32 -6.57 9.02 1.35
CA ASP A 32 -7.39 9.11 2.55
C ASP A 32 -6.57 9.74 3.68
N LEU A 33 -6.62 11.07 3.77
CA LEU A 33 -5.84 11.82 4.76
C LEU A 33 -6.22 11.47 6.20
N THR A 34 -7.45 11.01 6.45
CA THR A 34 -7.89 10.62 7.79
C THR A 34 -7.21 9.32 8.23
N VAL A 35 -7.11 8.36 7.32
CA VAL A 35 -6.34 7.13 7.55
C VAL A 35 -4.85 7.44 7.71
N LEU A 36 -4.29 8.30 6.85
CA LEU A 36 -2.86 8.67 6.95
C LEU A 36 -2.53 9.36 8.28
N ASP A 37 -3.39 10.27 8.76
CA ASP A 37 -3.22 10.95 10.04
C ASP A 37 -3.28 9.97 11.22
N THR A 38 -4.25 9.06 11.19
CA THR A 38 -4.41 8.01 12.21
C THR A 38 -3.22 7.06 12.22
N MET A 39 -2.76 6.67 11.03
CA MET A 39 -1.59 5.84 10.85
C MET A 39 -0.33 6.54 11.36
N TYR A 40 -0.12 7.82 11.06
CA TYR A 40 0.99 8.59 11.61
C TYR A 40 0.98 8.58 13.14
N ALA A 41 -0.15 8.87 13.78
CA ALA A 41 -0.25 8.87 15.23
C ALA A 41 0.15 7.51 15.84
N TYR A 42 -0.30 6.41 15.24
CA TYR A 42 0.09 5.06 15.64
C TYR A 42 1.59 4.80 15.41
N MET A 43 2.09 5.11 14.22
CA MET A 43 3.48 4.88 13.83
C MET A 43 4.46 5.66 14.70
N PHE A 44 4.16 6.93 14.96
CA PHE A 44 4.95 7.81 15.81
C PHE A 44 5.01 7.27 17.25
N LYS A 45 3.85 6.98 17.85
CA LYS A 45 3.77 6.42 19.21
C LYS A 45 4.53 5.11 19.36
N ASN A 46 4.56 4.30 18.31
CA ASN A 46 5.18 2.98 18.32
C ASN A 46 6.59 2.96 17.72
N LEU A 47 7.18 4.10 17.34
CA LEU A 47 8.51 4.17 16.71
C LEU A 47 8.63 3.29 15.45
N ILE A 48 7.63 3.36 14.56
CA ILE A 48 7.57 2.58 13.31
C ILE A 48 7.86 3.51 12.13
N GLY A 49 9.03 3.36 11.48
CA GLY A 49 9.43 4.18 10.33
C GLY A 49 9.16 3.56 8.96
N THR A 50 8.41 2.46 8.87
CA THR A 50 8.21 1.72 7.61
C THR A 50 6.74 1.40 7.37
N LEU A 51 6.28 1.71 6.16
CA LEU A 51 4.99 1.34 5.61
C LEU A 51 5.19 0.34 4.46
N CYS A 52 4.50 -0.79 4.51
CA CYS A 52 4.54 -1.87 3.53
C CYS A 52 3.18 -2.01 2.87
N ILE A 53 3.03 -1.64 1.61
CA ILE A 53 1.73 -1.64 0.94
C ILE A 53 1.58 -2.89 0.09
N VAL A 54 0.48 -3.61 0.29
CA VAL A 54 0.16 -4.87 -0.37
C VAL A 54 -1.16 -4.77 -1.12
N SER A 55 -1.16 -4.99 -2.44
CA SER A 55 -2.34 -4.72 -3.26
C SER A 55 -2.66 -5.83 -4.27
N ASN A 56 -3.95 -6.12 -4.44
CA ASN A 56 -4.46 -7.00 -5.48
C ASN A 56 -4.81 -6.17 -6.73
N GLN A 57 -4.09 -6.36 -7.83
CA GLN A 57 -4.23 -5.61 -9.08
C GLN A 57 -4.67 -6.53 -10.23
N GLY A 58 -5.78 -7.24 -10.01
CA GLY A 58 -6.33 -8.25 -10.92
C GLY A 58 -6.82 -7.69 -12.26
N GLY A 59 -7.03 -6.37 -12.36
CA GLY A 59 -7.34 -5.69 -13.62
C GLY A 59 -6.27 -5.87 -14.70
N VAL A 60 -5.04 -6.24 -14.31
CA VAL A 60 -3.97 -6.57 -15.26
C VAL A 60 -4.27 -7.85 -16.03
N GLU A 61 -4.62 -8.93 -15.35
CA GLU A 61 -4.98 -10.20 -16.01
C GLU A 61 -6.28 -10.07 -16.81
N SER A 62 -7.22 -9.24 -16.34
CA SER A 62 -8.45 -8.91 -17.08
C SER A 62 -8.23 -8.02 -18.32
N GLY A 63 -7.01 -7.48 -18.52
CA GLY A 63 -6.70 -6.62 -19.66
C GLY A 63 -7.19 -5.17 -19.57
N TYR A 64 -7.63 -4.72 -18.38
CA TYR A 64 -8.11 -3.34 -18.18
C TYR A 64 -6.98 -2.32 -17.96
N ILE A 65 -5.82 -2.78 -17.50
CA ILE A 65 -4.65 -1.94 -17.19
C ILE A 65 -3.38 -2.76 -17.40
N THR A 66 -2.28 -2.12 -17.80
CA THR A 66 -0.98 -2.79 -17.93
C THR A 66 -0.22 -2.83 -16.61
N ARG A 67 0.77 -3.72 -16.50
CA ARG A 67 1.67 -3.74 -15.33
C ARG A 67 2.42 -2.42 -15.17
N ASP A 68 2.88 -1.84 -16.28
CA ASP A 68 3.64 -0.58 -16.26
C ASP A 68 2.79 0.59 -15.75
N GLU A 69 1.53 0.64 -16.15
CA GLU A 69 0.56 1.61 -15.62
C GLU A 69 0.33 1.40 -14.12
N VAL A 70 0.14 0.16 -13.66
CA VAL A 70 0.02 -0.09 -12.21
C VAL A 70 1.30 0.35 -11.48
N MET A 71 2.49 0.04 -11.99
CA MET A 71 3.74 0.44 -11.34
C MET A 71 3.93 1.97 -11.32
N ALA A 72 3.51 2.68 -12.37
CA ALA A 72 3.50 4.13 -12.40
C ALA A 72 2.51 4.72 -11.39
N LYS A 73 1.30 4.15 -11.26
CA LYS A 73 0.32 4.52 -10.22
C LYS A 73 0.92 4.37 -8.82
N LEU A 74 1.49 3.20 -8.52
CA LEU A 74 2.06 2.90 -7.20
C LEU A 74 3.22 3.85 -6.87
N SER A 75 4.07 4.17 -7.85
CA SER A 75 5.17 5.13 -7.67
C SER A 75 4.67 6.54 -7.35
N ASN A 76 3.63 7.01 -8.04
CA ASN A 76 3.05 8.34 -7.76
C ASN A 76 2.38 8.39 -6.39
N ILE A 77 1.68 7.32 -5.98
CA ILE A 77 1.07 7.24 -4.66
C ILE A 77 2.14 7.20 -3.56
N LYS A 78 3.22 6.44 -3.78
CA LYS A 78 4.36 6.40 -2.87
C LYS A 78 4.88 7.82 -2.60
N LEU A 79 5.20 8.56 -3.66
CA LEU A 79 5.72 9.92 -3.56
C LEU A 79 4.73 10.83 -2.82
N ALA A 80 3.44 10.76 -3.16
CA ALA A 80 2.43 11.58 -2.50
C ALA A 80 2.31 11.29 -0.98
N ILE A 81 2.45 10.04 -0.56
CA ILE A 81 2.44 9.69 0.88
C ILE A 81 3.74 10.15 1.55
N GLU A 82 4.91 9.95 0.92
CA GLU A 82 6.20 10.40 1.45
C GLU A 82 6.22 11.93 1.63
N GLU A 83 5.77 12.69 0.63
CA GLU A 83 5.62 14.14 0.67
C GLU A 83 4.66 14.56 1.78
N TYR A 84 3.48 13.93 1.88
CA TYR A 84 2.51 14.24 2.93
C TYR A 84 3.08 14.06 4.34
N PHE A 85 3.78 12.95 4.59
CA PHE A 85 4.39 12.67 5.89
C PHE A 85 5.55 13.62 6.21
N LEU A 86 6.37 13.95 5.21
CA LEU A 86 7.49 14.87 5.37
C LEU A 86 6.97 16.29 5.65
N ASP A 87 6.06 16.80 4.83
CA ASP A 87 5.59 18.19 4.91
C ASP A 87 4.76 18.44 6.17
N LYS A 88 3.84 17.53 6.50
CA LYS A 88 2.92 17.73 7.64
C LYS A 88 3.56 17.41 8.98
N TYR A 89 4.44 16.40 9.03
CA TYR A 89 4.92 15.84 10.29
C TYR A 89 6.43 15.86 10.45
N SER A 90 7.19 16.31 9.43
CA SER A 90 8.65 16.16 9.40
C SER A 90 9.08 14.70 9.60
N TYR A 91 8.28 13.77 9.10
CA TYR A 91 8.45 12.34 9.32
C TYR A 91 8.96 11.65 8.06
N ASN A 92 10.22 11.23 8.06
CA ASN A 92 10.81 10.51 6.94
C ASN A 92 10.34 9.05 6.93
N LEU A 93 9.26 8.80 6.18
CA LEU A 93 8.63 7.49 6.08
C LEU A 93 9.29 6.65 4.99
N LYS A 94 9.76 5.44 5.32
CA LYS A 94 10.16 4.46 4.30
C LYS A 94 8.92 3.72 3.79
N ILE A 95 8.69 3.73 2.48
CA ILE A 95 7.59 2.99 1.86
C ILE A 95 8.10 1.94 0.86
N ASP A 96 7.63 0.69 1.03
CA ASP A 96 7.81 -0.39 0.06
C ASP A 96 6.45 -0.98 -0.37
N PHE A 97 6.41 -1.53 -1.59
CA PHE A 97 5.19 -2.03 -2.21
C PHE A 97 5.36 -3.44 -2.77
N ALA A 98 4.28 -4.22 -2.72
CA ALA A 98 4.13 -5.46 -3.46
C ALA A 98 2.71 -5.57 -4.01
N ALA A 99 2.59 -5.97 -5.27
CA ALA A 99 1.29 -6.20 -5.92
C ALA A 99 1.20 -7.60 -6.52
N SER A 100 0.01 -8.19 -6.46
CA SER A 100 -0.36 -9.34 -7.28
C SER A 100 -1.13 -8.88 -8.52
N PHE A 101 -0.87 -9.52 -9.64
CA PHE A 101 -1.45 -9.17 -10.94
C PHE A 101 -2.40 -10.23 -11.50
N THR A 102 -2.72 -11.26 -10.71
CA THR A 102 -3.63 -12.34 -11.09
C THR A 102 -4.92 -12.29 -10.28
N ASN A 103 -6.00 -12.84 -10.84
CA ASN A 103 -7.25 -13.12 -10.16
C ASN A 103 -7.32 -14.54 -9.60
N ASP A 104 -6.35 -15.42 -9.90
CA ASP A 104 -6.30 -16.79 -9.38
C ASP A 104 -6.25 -16.78 -7.85
N PRO A 105 -7.33 -17.20 -7.15
CA PRO A 105 -7.39 -17.17 -5.69
C PRO A 105 -6.41 -18.15 -5.02
N THR A 106 -5.83 -19.09 -5.77
CA THR A 106 -4.85 -20.05 -5.26
C THR A 106 -3.41 -19.54 -5.36
N ASP A 107 -3.18 -18.45 -6.10
CA ASP A 107 -1.86 -17.84 -6.22
C ASP A 107 -1.40 -17.30 -4.87
N PHE A 108 -0.20 -17.72 -4.44
CA PHE A 108 0.33 -17.37 -3.12
C PHE A 108 0.53 -15.87 -2.92
N MET A 109 0.73 -15.10 -4.00
CA MET A 109 0.88 -13.65 -3.97
C MET A 109 -0.47 -12.94 -4.00
N ARG A 110 -1.58 -13.59 -4.32
CA ARG A 110 -2.91 -12.97 -4.30
C ARG A 110 -3.50 -13.00 -2.89
N LYS A 111 -3.79 -11.82 -2.31
CA LYS A 111 -4.53 -11.76 -1.04
C LYS A 111 -5.89 -12.45 -1.19
N PRO A 112 -6.36 -13.25 -0.21
CA PRO A 112 -5.90 -13.28 1.18
C PRO A 112 -4.65 -14.13 1.46
N ASN A 113 -4.04 -14.77 0.46
CA ASN A 113 -2.79 -15.51 0.67
C ASN A 113 -1.66 -14.54 1.11
N PRO A 114 -0.75 -14.98 1.99
CA PRO A 114 0.16 -14.07 2.70
C PRO A 114 1.43 -13.70 1.91
N GLY A 115 1.57 -14.12 0.64
CA GLY A 115 2.83 -14.04 -0.10
C GLY A 115 3.38 -12.62 -0.27
N LEU A 116 2.52 -11.62 -0.48
CA LEU A 116 2.96 -10.21 -0.54
C LEU A 116 3.54 -9.75 0.80
N GLY A 117 2.90 -10.13 1.91
CA GLY A 117 3.35 -9.82 3.25
C GLY A 117 4.72 -10.45 3.56
N TYR A 118 4.88 -11.74 3.26
CA TYR A 118 6.16 -12.44 3.40
C TYR A 118 7.26 -11.83 2.54
N LYS A 119 6.96 -11.50 1.26
CA LYS A 119 7.92 -10.87 0.36
C LYS A 119 8.47 -9.57 0.93
N LEU A 120 7.59 -8.68 1.40
CA LEU A 120 8.01 -7.40 1.99
C LEU A 120 8.70 -7.58 3.33
N ALA A 121 8.26 -8.52 4.16
CA ALA A 121 8.90 -8.82 5.44
C ALA A 121 10.35 -9.30 5.26
N ILE A 122 10.60 -10.19 4.30
CA ILE A 122 11.95 -10.64 3.96
C ILE A 122 12.79 -9.48 3.44
N ALA A 123 12.26 -8.72 2.47
CA ALA A 123 12.98 -7.58 1.86
C ALA A 123 13.36 -6.49 2.87
N ASN A 124 12.55 -6.31 3.92
CA ASN A 124 12.75 -5.30 4.96
C ASN A 124 13.31 -5.86 6.27
N ASN A 125 13.65 -7.16 6.33
CA ASN A 125 14.08 -7.83 7.55
C ASN A 125 13.13 -7.57 8.74
N LEU A 126 11.82 -7.72 8.51
CA LEU A 126 10.76 -7.45 9.49
C LEU A 126 10.43 -8.68 10.33
N VAL A 127 10.05 -8.44 11.59
CA VAL A 127 9.45 -9.46 12.45
C VAL A 127 7.93 -9.35 12.35
N LEU A 128 7.30 -10.24 11.58
CA LEU A 128 5.87 -10.17 11.26
C LEU A 128 4.97 -10.09 12.51
N SER A 129 5.31 -10.81 13.59
CA SER A 129 4.54 -10.79 14.85
C SER A 129 4.57 -9.44 15.58
N GLN A 130 5.41 -8.50 15.16
CA GLN A 130 5.47 -7.13 15.67
C GLN A 130 4.90 -6.10 14.70
N CYS A 131 4.45 -6.55 13.53
CA CYS A 131 3.82 -5.70 12.53
C CYS A 131 2.31 -5.72 12.73
N ILE A 132 1.63 -4.72 12.17
CA ILE A 132 0.16 -4.70 12.05
C ILE A 132 -0.22 -4.62 10.57
N MET A 133 -1.44 -5.04 10.24
CA MET A 133 -2.02 -4.84 8.92
C MET A 133 -3.33 -4.06 9.04
N ILE A 134 -3.52 -3.06 8.18
CA ILE A 134 -4.78 -2.36 7.96
C ILE A 134 -5.27 -2.66 6.54
N GLY A 135 -6.58 -2.79 6.34
CA GLY A 135 -7.18 -3.15 5.06
C GLY A 135 -8.68 -3.29 5.19
#